data_AF-A0A967GQ09-F1
#
_entry.id   AF-A0A967GQ09-F1
#
_cell.length_a   1.000
_cell.length_b   1.000
_cell.length_c   1.000
_cell.angle_alpha   90.00
_cell.angle_beta   90.00
_cell.angle_gamma   90.00
#
_symmetry.space_group_name_H-M   'P 1'
#
loop_
_entity.id
_entity.type
_entity.pdbx_description
1 polymer ?
#
loop_
_entity_poly.entity_id
_entity_poly.type
_entity_poly.pdbx_seq_one_letter_code
_entity_poly.pdbx_strand_id
1 'polypeptide(L)'
;MRVERFITSALLLSASVLAQENRGTSVAPPAGDDSVAAELSSFEIADGYEVSLFASEELGIANPIAMRWGPRGRLWVLCTLAYPQL
;
A
#
# COMPACT_ATOMS: atom_id res chain seq x y z
N MET A 1 -28.81 1.31 -40.46
CA MET A 1 -27.41 1.70 -40.17
C MET A 1 -27.23 2.73 -39.04
N ARG A 2 -28.29 3.26 -38.40
CA ARG A 2 -28.15 4.35 -37.40
C ARG A 2 -28.20 3.90 -35.93
N VAL A 3 -28.62 2.66 -35.63
CA VAL A 3 -28.75 2.14 -34.25
C VAL A 3 -27.49 1.40 -33.78
N GLU A 4 -26.82 0.64 -34.66
CA GLU A 4 -25.65 -0.16 -34.28
C GLU A 4 -24.43 0.67 -33.85
N ARG A 5 -24.30 1.90 -34.37
CA ARG A 5 -23.24 2.84 -33.98
C ARG A 5 -23.44 3.40 -32.57
N PHE A 6 -24.68 3.47 -32.07
CA PHE A 6 -24.95 3.90 -30.69
C PHE A 6 -24.66 2.78 -29.68
N ILE A 7 -24.97 1.54 -30.03
CA ILE A 7 -24.74 0.38 -29.16
C ILE A 7 -23.23 0.13 -28.99
N THR A 8 -22.46 0.23 -30.07
CA THR A 8 -20.99 0.10 -30.02
C THR A 8 -20.33 1.21 -29.21
N SER A 9 -20.76 2.47 -29.35
CA SER A 9 -20.24 3.57 -28.52
C SER A 9 -20.61 3.43 -27.04
N ALA A 10 -21.81 2.94 -26.71
CA ALA A 10 -22.21 2.70 -25.32
C ALA A 10 -21.44 1.55 -24.65
N LEU A 11 -21.13 0.48 -25.41
CA LEU A 11 -20.27 -0.61 -24.94
C LEU A 11 -18.83 -0.15 -24.70
N LEU A 12 -18.27 0.66 -25.61
CA LEU A 12 -16.92 1.20 -25.48
C LEU A 12 -16.78 2.14 -24.27
N LEU A 13 -17.78 2.98 -24.00
CA LEU A 13 -17.76 3.87 -22.82
C LEU A 13 -17.82 3.09 -21.49
N SER A 14 -18.60 2.00 -21.46
CA SER A 14 -18.75 1.16 -20.26
C SER A 14 -17.47 0.38 -19.94
N ALA A 15 -16.74 -0.07 -20.96
CA ALA A 15 -15.47 -0.77 -20.80
C ALA A 15 -14.37 0.13 -20.20
N SER A 16 -14.34 1.42 -20.56
CA SER A 16 -13.35 2.36 -20.01
C SER A 16 -13.57 2.65 -18.53
N VAL A 17 -14.82 2.70 -18.07
CA VAL A 17 -15.16 2.90 -16.64
C VAL A 17 -14.77 1.68 -15.80
N LEU A 18 -14.97 0.47 -16.33
CA LEU A 18 -14.55 -0.78 -15.66
C LEU A 18 -13.02 -0.99 -15.66
N ALA A 19 -12.32 -0.39 -16.62
CA ALA A 19 -10.86 -0.46 -16.72
C ALA A 19 -10.13 0.58 -15.85
N GLN A 20 -10.84 1.51 -15.20
CA GLN A 20 -10.22 2.50 -14.33
C GLN A 20 -9.93 1.87 -12.96
N GLU A 21 -8.88 1.06 -12.94
CA GLU A 21 -8.27 0.52 -11.73
C GLU A 21 -7.77 1.69 -10.87
N ASN A 22 -8.23 1.78 -9.62
CA ASN A 22 -7.74 2.76 -8.63
C ASN A 22 -6.33 2.37 -8.20
N ARG A 23 -5.35 2.57 -9.08
CA ARG A 23 -3.94 2.42 -8.76
C ARG A 23 -3.58 3.56 -7.84
N GLY A 24 -3.56 3.27 -6.53
CA GLY A 24 -3.01 4.19 -5.55
C GLY A 24 -1.66 4.69 -6.06
N THR A 25 -1.46 6.01 -6.07
CA THR A 25 -0.22 6.63 -6.52
C THR A 25 0.91 6.31 -5.54
N SER A 26 1.47 5.11 -5.64
CA SER A 26 2.74 4.75 -5.03
C SER A 26 3.88 5.27 -5.91
N VAL A 27 4.97 5.72 -5.28
CA VAL A 27 6.18 6.20 -5.98
C VAL A 27 6.90 5.09 -6.75
N ALA A 28 6.54 3.82 -6.52
CA ALA A 28 7.03 2.65 -7.23
C ALA A 28 5.94 1.57 -7.33
N PRO A 29 6.03 0.66 -8.31
CA PRO A 29 5.24 -0.57 -8.29
C PRO A 29 5.44 -1.32 -6.97
N PRO A 30 4.40 -1.99 -6.43
CA PRO A 30 4.57 -2.82 -5.25
C PRO A 30 5.65 -3.88 -5.50
N ALA A 31 6.45 -4.15 -4.47
CA ALA A 31 7.46 -5.21 -4.52
C ALA A 31 6.77 -6.55 -4.83
N GLY A 32 7.44 -7.39 -5.62
CA GLY A 32 6.90 -8.71 -5.97
C GLY A 32 6.95 -9.72 -4.82
N ASP A 33 7.83 -9.47 -3.83
CA ASP A 33 8.01 -10.26 -2.62
C ASP A 33 8.12 -9.28 -1.44
N ASP A 34 7.12 -9.30 -0.57
CA ASP A 34 6.98 -8.49 0.64
C ASP A 34 7.30 -9.28 1.92
N SER A 35 7.95 -10.45 1.77
CA SER A 35 8.36 -11.26 2.91
C SER A 35 9.38 -10.53 3.79
N VAL A 36 9.36 -10.86 5.08
CA VAL A 36 10.30 -10.30 6.06
C VAL A 36 11.75 -10.48 5.63
N ALA A 37 12.09 -11.62 5.03
CA ALA A 37 13.44 -11.90 4.55
C ALA A 37 13.84 -11.02 3.36
N ALA A 38 12.93 -10.80 2.41
CA ALA A 38 13.16 -9.92 1.27
C ALA A 38 13.37 -8.47 1.72
N GLU A 39 12.50 -7.95 2.58
CA GLU A 39 12.61 -6.59 3.11
C GLU A 39 13.89 -6.39 3.93
N LEU A 40 14.25 -7.33 4.81
CA LEU A 40 15.51 -7.25 5.58
C LEU A 40 16.74 -7.25 4.68
N SER A 41 16.72 -8.01 3.57
CA SER A 41 17.83 -8.04 2.60
C SER A 41 17.96 -6.75 1.78
N SER A 42 16.92 -5.91 1.75
CA SER A 42 16.90 -4.66 1.00
C SER A 42 17.59 -3.49 1.73
N PHE A 43 17.79 -3.60 3.05
CA PHE A 43 18.38 -2.53 3.85
C PHE A 43 19.90 -2.48 3.73
N GLU A 44 20.44 -1.28 3.52
CA GLU A 44 21.85 -0.97 3.74
C GLU A 44 22.04 -0.57 5.21
N ILE A 45 22.74 -1.40 5.98
CA ILE A 45 22.90 -1.22 7.44
C ILE A 45 24.34 -0.80 7.74
N ALA A 46 24.50 0.22 8.59
CA ALA A 46 25.81 0.67 9.05
C ALA A 46 26.46 -0.35 10.00
N ASP A 47 27.79 -0.37 10.03
CA ASP A 47 28.55 -1.27 10.91
C ASP A 47 28.15 -1.11 12.39
N GLY A 48 27.93 -2.24 13.06
CA GLY A 48 27.54 -2.29 14.48
C GLY A 48 26.05 -2.16 14.75
N TYR A 49 25.21 -2.08 13.72
CA TYR A 49 23.75 -2.07 13.84
C TYR A 49 23.12 -3.38 13.33
N GLU A 50 21.93 -3.68 13.85
CA GLU A 50 21.08 -4.81 13.43
C GLU A 50 19.66 -4.29 13.22
N VAL A 51 18.96 -4.86 12.23
CA VAL A 51 17.55 -4.58 11.95
C VAL A 51 16.74 -5.85 12.15
N SER A 52 15.58 -5.74 12.79
CA SER A 52 14.66 -6.85 13.00
C SER A 52 13.20 -6.37 12.89
N LEU A 53 12.31 -7.30 12.55
CA LEU A 53 10.87 -7.04 12.54
C LEU A 53 10.33 -7.02 13.97
N PHE A 54 9.83 -5.87 14.41
CA PHE A 54 9.23 -5.73 15.73
C PHE A 54 7.71 -5.97 15.73
N ALA A 55 7.01 -5.48 14.71
CA ALA A 55 5.56 -5.61 14.58
C ALA A 55 5.14 -5.56 13.11
N SER A 56 4.07 -6.28 12.75
CA SER A 56 3.62 -6.46 11.37
C SER A 56 2.12 -6.20 11.22
N GLU A 57 1.65 -6.19 9.97
CA GLU A 57 0.22 -6.10 9.64
C GLU A 57 -0.57 -7.30 10.16
N GLU A 58 0.07 -8.45 10.41
CA GLU A 58 -0.56 -9.62 11.06
C GLU A 58 -1.06 -9.29 12.47
N LEU A 59 -0.47 -8.28 13.13
CA LEU A 59 -0.90 -7.76 14.42
C LEU A 59 -1.94 -6.63 14.30
N GLY A 60 -2.39 -6.32 13.09
CA GLY A 60 -3.35 -5.25 12.79
C GLY A 60 -2.73 -3.86 12.66
N ILE A 61 -1.41 -3.74 12.53
CA ILE A 61 -0.69 -2.46 12.43
C ILE A 61 -0.50 -2.11 10.94
N ALA A 62 -1.58 -1.65 10.30
CA ALA A 62 -1.54 -1.19 8.91
C ALA A 62 -1.30 0.33 8.84
N ASN A 63 -0.63 0.80 7.78
CA ASN A 63 -0.41 2.23 7.48
C ASN A 63 0.13 3.08 8.66
N PRO A 64 1.29 2.72 9.26
CA PRO A 64 1.87 3.49 10.36
C PRO A 64 2.34 4.87 9.90
N ILE A 65 1.99 5.92 10.65
CA ILE A 65 2.38 7.32 10.39
C ILE A 65 3.42 7.80 11.41
N ALA A 66 3.17 7.54 12.69
CA ALA A 66 4.01 7.98 13.78
C ALA A 66 4.06 6.93 14.87
N MET A 67 5.19 6.82 15.57
CA MET A 67 5.36 5.88 16.67
C MET A 67 6.13 6.47 17.84
N ARG A 68 5.82 6.01 19.06
CA ARG A 68 6.55 6.40 20.27
C ARG A 68 6.55 5.30 21.34
N TRP A 69 7.63 5.21 22.08
CA TRP A 69 7.70 4.40 23.29
C TRP A 69 7.06 5.13 24.47
N GLY A 70 6.16 4.45 25.17
CA GLY A 70 5.59 4.90 26.43
C GLY A 70 6.48 4.56 27.64
N PRO A 71 6.23 5.15 28.82
CA PRO A 71 7.05 4.96 30.02
C PRO A 71 7.02 3.52 30.58
N ARG A 72 6.10 2.67 30.09
CA ARG A 72 6.00 1.25 30.45
C ARG A 72 6.59 0.32 29.38
N GLY A 73 7.41 0.85 28.45
CA GLY A 73 8.04 0.07 27.39
C GLY A 73 7.06 -0.42 26.31
N ARG A 74 5.88 0.20 26.18
CA ARG A 74 4.93 -0.12 25.10
C ARG A 74 5.17 0.78 23.91
N LEU A 75 5.21 0.20 22.71
CA LEU A 75 5.19 0.95 21.46
C LEU A 75 3.75 1.38 21.15
N TRP A 76 3.54 2.68 20.97
CA TRP A 76 2.29 3.24 20.47
C TRP A 76 2.49 3.63 19.01
N VAL A 77 1.59 3.20 18.14
CA VAL A 77 1.63 3.48 16.70
C VAL A 77 0.33 4.18 16.31
N LEU A 78 0.45 5.31 15.61
CA LEU A 78 -0.66 5.98 14.94
C LEU A 78 -0.80 5.38 13.54
N CYS A 79 -1.93 4.73 13.29
CA CYS A 79 -2.30 4.18 11.99
C CYS A 79 -3.38 5.06 11.34
N THR A 80 -3.36 5.16 10.02
CA THR A 80 -4.50 5.74 9.27
C THR A 80 -5.29 4.66 8.54
N LEU A 81 -6.61 4.84 8.50
CA LEU A 81 -7.51 3.97 7.76
C LEU A 81 -7.52 4.29 6.27
N ALA A 82 -7.29 5.56 5.91
CA ALA A 82 -7.28 6.04 4.54
C ALA A 82 -6.43 7.29 4.42
N TYR A 83 -5.96 7.57 3.22
CA TYR A 83 -5.34 8.86 2.93
C TYR A 83 -6.44 9.94 2.88
N PRO A 84 -6.23 11.15 3.44
CA PRO A 84 -7.27 12.20 3.56
C PRO A 84 -7.79 12.77 2.23
N GLN A 85 -7.31 12.27 1.10
CA GLN A 85 -7.70 12.69 -0.25
C GLN A 85 -8.89 11.88 -0.80
N LEU A 86 -9.36 10.86 -0.07
CA LEU A 86 -10.53 10.04 -0.40
C LEU A 86 -11.81 10.54 0.26
#